data_AF-A0A6C0AX61-F1
#
_entry.id   AF-A0A6C0AX61-F1
#
_cell.length_a   1.000
_cell.length_b   1.000
_cell.length_c   1.000
_cell.angle_alpha   90.00
_cell.angle_beta   90.00
_cell.angle_gamma   90.00
#
_symmetry.space_group_name_H-M   'P 1'
#
loop_
_entity.id
_entity.type
_entity.pdbx_description
1 polymer ?
#
loop_
_entity_poly.entity_id
_entity_poly.type
_entity_poly.pdbx_seq_one_letter_code
_entity_poly.pdbx_strand_id
1 'polypeptide(L)' 'MFRTLALALLLIGIVFITIGYTKMSFSCPPPRIEYRYIPRKIYEEQLYDNDISGKFSKMFENVDPKFGREENL' A
#
# COMPACT_ATOMS: atom_id res chain seq x y z
N MET A 1 -48.37 -4.59 -19.08
CA MET A 1 -47.99 -4.28 -17.69
C MET A 1 -46.49 -4.49 -17.42
N PHE A 2 -45.91 -5.66 -17.72
CA PHE A 2 -44.46 -5.88 -17.51
C PHE A 2 -43.54 -5.02 -18.38
N ARG A 3 -43.92 -4.74 -19.64
CA ARG A 3 -43.12 -3.90 -20.56
C ARG A 3 -42.96 -2.46 -20.04
N THR A 4 -44.03 -1.89 -19.48
CA THR A 4 -44.01 -0.55 -18.90
C THR A 4 -43.23 -0.51 -17.57
N LEU A 5 -43.33 -1.56 -16.75
CA LEU A 5 -42.52 -1.71 -15.54
C LEU A 5 -41.02 -1.80 -15.86
N ALA A 6 -40.66 -2.61 -16.87
CA ALA A 6 -39.27 -2.74 -17.32
C ALA A 6 -38.70 -1.43 -17.85
N LEU A 7 -39.49 -0.67 -18.62
CA LEU A 7 -39.11 0.67 -19.10
C LEU A 7 -38.94 1.67 -17.95
N ALA A 8 -39.82 1.63 -16.94
CA ALA A 8 -39.70 2.49 -15.77
C ALA A 8 -38.42 2.19 -14.96
N LEU A 9 -38.11 0.91 -14.74
CA LEU A 9 -36.88 0.48 -14.08
C LEU A 9 -35.62 0.88 -14.85
N LEU A 10 -35.65 0.77 -16.19
CA LEU A 10 -34.56 1.21 -17.04
C LEU A 10 -34.29 2.71 -16.88
N LEU A 11 -35.34 3.54 -16.92
CA LEU A 11 -35.23 4.99 -16.76
C LEU A 11 -34.68 5.37 -15.37
N ILE A 12 -35.19 4.74 -14.31
CA ILE A 12 -34.70 4.95 -12.94
C ILE A 12 -33.22 4.56 -12.84
N GLY A 13 -32.82 3.45 -13.46
CA GLY A 13 -31.42 3.01 -13.50
C GLY A 13 -30.51 4.02 -14.19
N ILE A 14 -30.91 4.55 -15.34
CA ILE A 14 -30.14 5.58 -16.07
C ILE A 14 -29.97 6.85 -15.21
N VAL A 15 -31.02 7.27 -14.50
CA VAL A 15 -30.96 8.43 -13.60
C VAL A 15 -29.98 8.18 -12.45
N PHE A 16 -29.99 7.00 -11.83
CA PHE A 16 -29.03 6.70 -10.75
C PHE A 16 -27.58 6.60 -11.24
N ILE A 17 -27.35 6.01 -12.41
CA ILE A 17 -26.02 5.93 -13.02
C ILE A 17 -25.47 7.34 -13.29
N THR A 18 -26.29 8.23 -13.85
CA THR A 18 -25.87 9.61 -14.16
C THR A 18 -25.58 10.42 -12.89
N ILE A 19 -26.39 10.28 -11.83
CA ILE A 19 -26.12 10.91 -10.53
C ILE A 19 -24.82 10.36 -9.91
N GLY A 20 -24.59 9.04 -9.97
CA GLY A 20 -23.36 8.43 -9.45
C GLY A 20 -22.12 8.91 -10.20
N TYR A 21 -22.19 8.94 -11.53
CA TYR A 21 -21.09 9.38 -12.39
C TYR A 21 -20.73 10.85 -12.18
N THR A 22 -21.74 11.73 -12.07
CA THR A 22 -21.51 13.15 -11.79
C THR A 22 -20.86 13.35 -10.43
N LYS A 23 -21.35 12.68 -9.37
CA LYS A 23 -20.73 12.75 -8.04
C LYS A 23 -19.28 12.25 -8.02
N MET A 24 -18.97 11.20 -8.77
CA MET A 24 -17.60 10.70 -8.90
C MET A 24 -16.69 11.70 -9.63
N SER A 25 -17.17 12.29 -10.72
CA SER A 25 -16.40 13.25 -11.52
C SER A 25 -16.19 14.58 -10.81
N PHE A 26 -17.12 14.99 -9.95
CA PHE A 26 -17.04 16.23 -9.16
C PHE A 26 -16.49 16.00 -7.74
N SER A 27 -15.84 14.87 -7.48
CA SER A 27 -15.21 14.59 -6.19
C SER A 27 -14.01 15.52 -5.97
N CYS A 28 -14.30 16.73 -5.54
CA CYS A 28 -13.37 17.67 -4.94
C CYS A 28 -13.24 17.32 -3.44
N PRO A 29 -12.05 17.49 -2.84
CA PRO A 29 -10.87 18.13 -3.38
C PRO A 29 -10.09 17.25 -4.38
N PRO A 30 -9.36 17.85 -5.33
CA PRO A 30 -8.45 17.10 -6.20
C PRO A 30 -7.52 16.23 -5.35
N PRO A 31 -7.17 15.02 -5.82
CA PRO A 31 -6.30 14.11 -5.08
C PRO A 31 -5.01 14.86 -4.71
N ARG A 32 -4.75 15.00 -3.40
CA ARG A 32 -3.54 15.65 -2.93
C ARG A 32 -2.37 14.74 -3.25
N ILE A 33 -1.35 15.28 -3.94
CA ILE A 33 -0.10 14.56 -4.19
C ILE A 33 0.57 14.35 -2.82
N GLU A 34 0.53 13.12 -2.32
CA GLU A 34 1.25 12.72 -1.12
C GLU A 34 2.71 12.42 -1.47
N TYR A 35 3.61 13.33 -1.15
CA TYR A 35 5.04 13.06 -1.22
C TYR A 35 5.43 12.19 -0.03
N ARG A 36 5.65 10.90 -0.28
CA ARG A 36 6.24 10.00 0.71
C ARG A 36 7.76 10.06 0.57
N TYR A 37 8.43 10.54 1.60
CA TYR A 37 9.90 10.53 1.64
C TYR A 37 10.37 9.08 1.72
N ILE A 38 10.99 8.58 0.65
CA ILE A 38 11.67 7.29 0.69
C ILE A 38 13.09 7.55 1.18
N PRO A 39 13.47 7.08 2.37
CA PRO A 39 14.81 7.32 2.88
C PRO A 39 15.84 6.65 1.99
N ARG A 40 16.86 7.43 1.61
CA ARG A 40 17.99 7.00 0.78
C ARG A 40 18.62 5.67 1.24
N LYS A 41 18.62 5.42 2.56
CA LYS A 41 19.13 4.18 3.16
C LYS A 41 18.48 2.91 2.63
N ILE A 42 17.17 2.92 2.31
CA ILE A 42 16.47 1.73 1.79
C ILE A 42 17.03 1.36 0.41
N TYR A 43 17.23 2.34 -0.47
CA TYR A 43 17.80 2.09 -1.80
C TYR A 43 19.24 1.62 -1.73
N GLU A 44 20.03 2.18 -0.83
CA GLU A 44 21.42 1.76 -0.62
C GLU A 44 21.48 0.31 -0.12
N GLU A 45 20.62 -0.07 0.84
CA GLU A 45 20.56 -1.45 1.34
C GLU A 45 20.10 -2.47 0.29
N GLN A 46 19.29 -2.04 -0.69
CA GLN A 46 18.76 -2.89 -1.76
C GLN A 46 19.63 -2.96 -3.02
N LEU A 47 20.35 -1.88 -3.35
CA LEU A 47 21.19 -1.79 -4.55
C LEU A 47 22.60 -2.34 -4.32
N TYR A 48 23.10 -2.25 -3.09
CA TYR A 48 24.40 -2.81 -2.74
C TYR A 48 24.24 -4.22 -2.18
N ASP A 49 25.07 -5.13 -2.69
CA ASP A 49 25.12 -6.51 -2.23
C ASP A 49 25.53 -6.53 -0.75
N ASN A 50 24.56 -6.78 0.12
CA ASN A 50 24.77 -7.01 1.52
C ASN A 50 24.80 -8.52 1.73
N ASP A 51 25.91 -9.07 2.21
CA ASP A 51 26.00 -10.47 2.60
C ASP A 51 25.10 -10.76 3.83
N ILE A 52 23.81 -10.95 3.56
CA ILE A 52 22.78 -11.26 4.56
C ILE A 52 23.08 -12.64 5.17
N SER A 53 23.51 -13.60 4.35
CA SER A 53 23.80 -14.96 4.82
C SER A 53 24.93 -14.96 5.85
N GLY A 54 26.03 -14.27 5.58
CA GLY A 54 27.13 -14.12 6.52
C GLY A 54 26.74 -13.35 7.78
N LYS A 55 25.96 -12.26 7.66
CA LYS A 55 25.52 -11.44 8.81
C LYS A 55 24.64 -12.20 9.80
N PHE A 56 23.78 -13.10 9.32
CA PHE A 56 22.83 -13.83 10.17
C PHE A 56 23.24 -15.28 10.48
N SER A 57 24.31 -15.79 9.87
CA SER A 57 24.82 -17.16 10.09
C SER A 57 25.00 -17.52 11.57
N LYS A 58 25.58 -16.59 12.34
CA LYS A 58 25.91 -16.78 13.76
C LYS A 58 24.72 -16.57 14.72
N MET A 59 23.57 -16.14 14.21
CA MET A 59 22.39 -15.84 15.02
C MET A 59 21.75 -17.11 15.60
N PHE A 60 21.93 -18.25 14.92
CA PHE A 60 21.35 -19.54 15.30
C PHE A 60 22.39 -20.55 15.81
N GLU A 61 23.67 -20.20 15.76
CA GLU A 61 24.77 -21.04 16.27
C GLU A 61 25.01 -20.83 17.77
N ASN A 62 24.64 -19.67 18.32
CA ASN A 62 24.80 -19.37 19.74
C ASN A 62 23.49 -19.66 20.50
N VAL A 63 23.59 -20.39 21.61
CA VAL A 63 22.46 -20.74 22.49
C VAL A 63 21.72 -19.50 23.03
N ASP A 64 22.42 -18.35 23.11
CA ASP A 64 21.84 -17.05 23.44
C ASP A 64 22.36 -15.95 22.50
N PRO A 65 21.49 -15.22 21.78
CA PRO A 65 21.89 -14.03 21.03
C PRO A 65 22.18 -12.89 22.02
N LYS A 66 23.43 -12.78 22.47
CA LYS A 66 23.86 -11.66 23.32
C LYS A 66 23.84 -10.36 22.53
N PHE A 67 22.79 -9.57 22.71
CA PHE A 67 22.71 -8.21 22.18
C PHE A 67 23.60 -7.29 23.04
N GLY A 68 24.88 -7.17 22.65
CA GLY A 68 25.76 -6.06 23.02
C GLY A 68 26.14 -5.92 24.51
N ARG A 69 27.26 -6.54 24.89
CA ARG A 69 28.32 -5.88 25.67
C ARG A 69 29.62 -6.66 25.48
N GLU A 70 30.57 -6.08 24.76
CA GLU A 70 31.96 -6.54 24.82
C GLU A 70 32.52 -6.12 26.17
N GLU A 71 32.61 -7.08 27.10
CA GLU A 71 33.30 -6.91 28.36
C GLU A 71 34.76 -7.31 28.13
N ASN A 72 35.56 -6.34 27.66
CA ASN A 72 37.02 -6.45 27.65
C ASN A 72 37.53 -6.30 29.10
N LEU A 73 37.99 -7.40 29.69
CA LEU A 73 38.91 -7.47 30.84
C LEU A 73 40.05 -8.43 30.50
#